data_AF-A0A318Y4S8-F1
#
_entry.id   AF-A0A318Y4S8-F1
#
_cell.length_a   1.000
_cell.length_b   1.000
_cell.length_c   1.000
_cell.angle_alpha   90.00
_cell.angle_beta   90.00
_cell.angle_gamma   90.00
#
_symmetry.space_group_name_H-M   'P 1'
#
loop_
_entity.id
_entity.type
_entity.pdbx_description
1 polymer ?
#
loop_
_entity_poly.entity_id
_entity_poly.type
_entity_poly.pdbx_seq_one_letter_code
_entity_poly.pdbx_strand_id
1 'polypeptide(L)'
;MNYKDIDMLKGVFSNMLKNQYTLRSIDLGINGKLIAIGYNPYWTSRYDSKIEKLELSFLNSRGIMVPLILKNIVDFEVYPKEGRRNKKYRINSIELMILSPYVNPRNQKDIYDRVKFEIIYND
;
A
#
# COMPACT_ATOMS: atom_id res chain seq x y z
N MET A 1 -7.52 -5.11 -10.78
CA MET A 1 -7.70 -3.67 -10.53
C MET A 1 -7.98 -2.93 -11.84
N ASN A 2 -8.87 -1.93 -11.87
CA ASN A 2 -9.06 -1.02 -13.03
C ASN A 2 -8.39 0.35 -12.77
N TYR A 3 -8.39 1.25 -13.76
CA TYR A 3 -7.74 2.57 -13.64
C TYR A 3 -8.27 3.43 -12.47
N LYS A 4 -9.58 3.36 -12.15
CA LYS A 4 -10.15 4.11 -11.01
C LYS A 4 -9.64 3.57 -9.68
N ASP A 5 -9.52 2.25 -9.59
CA ASP A 5 -8.97 1.60 -8.41
C ASP A 5 -7.49 1.98 -8.22
N ILE A 6 -6.71 2.07 -9.31
CA ILE A 6 -5.32 2.55 -9.28
C ILE A 6 -5.25 3.99 -8.74
N ASP A 7 -6.09 4.88 -9.26
CA ASP A 7 -6.13 6.28 -8.79
C ASP A 7 -6.57 6.38 -7.33
N MET A 8 -7.52 5.54 -6.90
CA MET A 8 -7.92 5.45 -5.50
C MET A 8 -6.73 5.03 -4.63
N LEU A 9 -6.01 3.98 -5.02
CA LEU A 9 -4.83 3.49 -4.30
C LEU A 9 -3.73 4.56 -4.20
N LYS A 10 -3.43 5.23 -5.32
CA LYS A 10 -2.49 6.36 -5.36
C LYS A 10 -2.95 7.49 -4.43
N GLY A 11 -4.24 7.80 -4.41
CA GLY A 11 -4.83 8.80 -3.52
C GLY A 11 -4.69 8.45 -2.04
N VAL A 12 -4.89 7.17 -1.68
CA VAL A 12 -4.72 6.67 -0.31
C VAL A 12 -3.28 6.88 0.18
N PHE A 13 -2.29 6.42 -0.57
CA PHE A 13 -0.88 6.62 -0.20
C PHE A 13 -0.47 8.10 -0.23
N SER A 14 -0.92 8.88 -1.22
CA SER A 14 -0.64 10.32 -1.27
C SER A 14 -1.19 11.06 -0.05
N ASN A 15 -2.37 10.67 0.43
CA ASN A 15 -2.92 11.19 1.67
C ASN A 15 -2.09 10.78 2.90
N MET A 16 -1.59 9.54 2.95
CA MET A 16 -0.69 9.10 4.02
C MET A 16 0.62 9.88 4.05
N LEU A 17 1.21 10.13 2.88
CA LEU A 17 2.43 10.92 2.73
C LEU A 17 2.19 12.37 3.18
N LYS A 18 1.11 13.00 2.70
CA LYS A 18 0.76 14.39 3.06
C LYS A 18 0.62 14.57 4.57
N ASN A 19 0.02 13.60 5.26
CA ASN A 19 -0.19 13.67 6.70
C ASN A 19 0.93 12.99 7.52
N GLN A 20 2.01 12.54 6.86
CA GLN A 20 3.16 11.88 7.47
C GLN A 20 2.76 10.73 8.43
N TYR A 21 1.78 9.93 8.01
CA TYR A 21 1.33 8.80 8.82
C TYR A 21 2.41 7.73 8.95
N THR A 22 2.41 7.09 10.11
CA THR A 22 3.26 5.93 10.36
C THR A 22 2.58 4.70 9.77
N LEU A 23 3.30 3.97 8.93
CA LEU A 23 2.86 2.69 8.40
C LEU A 23 3.69 1.58 9.05
N ARG A 24 3.00 0.48 9.38
CA ARG A 24 3.61 -0.71 9.96
C ARG A 24 3.26 -1.93 9.13
N SER A 25 4.26 -2.73 8.79
CA SER A 25 4.09 -4.06 8.20
C SER A 25 4.98 -5.03 8.96
N ILE A 26 4.37 -6.00 9.64
CA ILE A 26 5.11 -6.98 10.45
C ILE A 26 5.94 -7.89 9.55
N ASP A 27 5.33 -8.38 8.46
CA ASP A 27 5.96 -9.32 7.52
C ASP A 27 7.19 -8.73 6.83
N LEU A 28 7.18 -7.41 6.61
CA LEU A 28 8.27 -6.68 5.97
C LEU A 28 9.23 -6.01 6.95
N GLY A 29 8.98 -6.11 8.26
CA GLY A 29 9.78 -5.42 9.28
C GLY A 29 9.73 -3.89 9.19
N ILE A 30 8.66 -3.34 8.60
CA ILE A 30 8.49 -1.90 8.39
C ILE A 30 7.76 -1.30 9.57
N ASN A 31 8.34 -0.23 10.13
CA ASN A 31 7.69 0.63 11.10
C ASN A 31 8.28 2.04 11.00
N GLY A 32 7.58 2.95 10.32
CA GLY A 32 8.09 4.29 10.12
C GLY A 32 7.09 5.22 9.42
N LYS A 33 7.40 6.51 9.46
CA LYS A 33 6.62 7.55 8.75
C LYS A 33 6.86 7.43 7.26
N LEU A 34 5.80 7.46 6.46
CA LEU A 34 5.94 7.52 5.00
C LEU A 34 6.46 8.92 4.60
N ILE A 35 7.60 8.96 3.93
CA ILE A 35 8.29 10.21 3.55
C ILE A 35 8.45 10.41 2.04
N ALA A 36 8.34 9.35 1.23
CA ALA A 36 8.29 9.47 -0.22
C ALA A 36 7.51 8.31 -0.85
N ILE A 37 6.90 8.58 -2.00
CA ILE A 37 6.20 7.58 -2.82
C ILE A 37 6.59 7.75 -4.29
N GLY A 38 6.82 6.64 -4.98
CA GLY A 38 6.96 6.58 -6.44
C GLY A 38 6.01 5.55 -7.05
N TYR A 39 5.53 5.82 -8.26
CA TYR A 39 4.65 4.92 -9.00
C TYR A 39 5.15 4.69 -10.43
N ASN A 40 5.03 3.46 -10.90
CA ASN A 40 5.04 3.11 -12.31
C ASN A 40 3.78 2.31 -12.63
N PRO A 41 2.90 2.76 -13.54
CA PRO A 41 2.97 4.03 -14.27
C PRO A 41 2.70 5.23 -13.36
N TYR A 42 3.38 6.36 -13.63
CA TYR A 42 3.14 7.61 -12.90
C TYR A 42 1.75 8.16 -13.20
N TRP A 43 1.44 8.36 -14.50
CA TRP A 43 0.11 8.72 -14.97
C TRP A 43 -0.73 7.47 -15.20
N THR A 44 -1.92 7.42 -14.62
CA THR A 44 -2.85 6.31 -14.84
C THR A 44 -3.57 6.47 -16.17
N SER A 45 -3.60 5.41 -16.97
CA SER A 45 -4.31 5.29 -18.23
C SER A 45 -5.52 4.36 -18.08
N ARG A 46 -6.51 4.50 -18.98
CA ARG A 46 -7.70 3.63 -18.99
C ARG A 46 -7.39 2.15 -19.27
N TYR A 47 -6.22 1.89 -19.85
CA TYR A 47 -5.74 0.53 -20.16
C TYR A 47 -4.96 -0.10 -19.01
N ASP A 48 -4.64 0.67 -17.96
CA ASP A 48 -3.89 0.15 -16.83
C ASP A 48 -4.78 -0.79 -15.99
N SER A 49 -4.22 -1.95 -15.69
CA SER A 49 -4.85 -2.99 -14.88
C SER A 49 -4.07 -3.33 -13.61
N LYS A 50 -2.87 -2.74 -13.44
CA LYS A 50 -1.99 -2.93 -12.29
C LYS A 50 -1.06 -1.74 -12.09
N ILE A 51 -0.46 -1.66 -10.91
CA ILE A 51 0.72 -0.82 -10.66
C ILE A 51 1.95 -1.70 -10.84
N GLU A 52 2.73 -1.45 -11.88
CA GLU A 52 3.97 -2.17 -12.20
C GLU A 52 5.00 -2.05 -11.08
N LYS A 53 5.11 -0.86 -10.47
CA LYS A 53 6.04 -0.59 -9.37
C LYS A 53 5.46 0.45 -8.41
N LEU A 54 5.48 0.14 -7.12
CA LEU A 54 5.22 1.06 -6.03
C LEU A 54 6.49 1.16 -5.18
N GLU A 55 7.00 2.37 -5.03
CA GLU A 55 8.17 2.66 -4.22
C GLU A 55 7.72 3.46 -3.01
N LEU A 56 8.03 2.97 -1.81
CA LEU A 56 7.71 3.62 -0.56
C LEU A 56 9.01 3.85 0.19
N SER A 57 9.23 5.06 0.70
CA SER A 57 10.35 5.35 1.61
C SER A 57 9.82 5.70 2.98
N PHE A 58 10.34 5.03 3.99
CA PHE A 58 9.95 5.22 5.38
C PHE A 58 11.08 5.85 6.18
N LEU A 59 10.75 6.71 7.13
CA LEU A 59 11.67 7.15 8.17
C LEU A 59 11.32 6.42 9.47
N ASN A 60 12.20 5.56 9.94
CA ASN A 60 11.97 4.82 11.18
C ASN A 60 12.25 5.70 12.43
N SER A 61 11.96 5.17 13.62
CA SER A 61 12.14 5.89 14.89
C SER A 61 13.60 6.26 15.20
N ARG A 62 14.57 5.63 14.53
CA ARG A 62 16.00 5.94 14.66
C ARG A 62 16.48 6.98 13.64
N GLY A 63 15.57 7.55 12.84
CA GLY A 63 15.90 8.50 11.78
C GLY A 63 16.56 7.85 10.55
N ILE A 64 16.50 6.52 10.43
CA ILE A 64 17.05 5.79 9.29
C ILE A 64 15.97 5.66 8.22
N MET A 65 16.35 5.97 6.98
CA MET A 65 15.50 5.76 5.81
C MET A 65 15.47 4.28 5.42
N VAL A 66 14.28 3.73 5.27
CA VAL A 66 14.03 2.35 4.84
C VAL A 66 13.23 2.38 3.53
N PRO A 67 13.84 2.04 2.39
CA PRO A 67 13.11 1.93 1.13
C PRO A 67 12.41 0.57 1.02
N LEU A 68 11.24 0.57 0.38
CA LEU A 68 10.51 -0.63 -0.02
C LEU A 68 10.08 -0.48 -1.48
N ILE A 69 10.27 -1.55 -2.25
CA ILE A 69 9.81 -1.63 -3.63
C ILE A 69 8.88 -2.83 -3.76
N LEU A 70 7.64 -2.59 -4.16
CA LEU A 70 6.65 -3.61 -4.50
C LEU A 70 6.42 -3.57 -6.01
N LYS A 71 6.31 -4.73 -6.65
CA LYS A 71 6.15 -4.83 -8.11
C LYS A 71 4.90 -5.64 -8.44
N ASN A 72 4.19 -5.29 -9.52
CA ASN A 72 2.99 -6.02 -9.96
C ASN A 72 1.86 -6.06 -8.92
N ILE A 73 1.47 -4.90 -8.40
CA ILE A 73 0.29 -4.80 -7.53
C ILE A 73 -0.95 -4.87 -8.41
N VAL A 74 -1.75 -5.92 -8.20
CA VAL A 74 -2.90 -6.28 -9.06
C VAL A 74 -4.24 -6.06 -8.39
N ASP A 75 -4.25 -5.93 -7.07
CA ASP A 75 -5.44 -5.61 -6.29
C ASP A 75 -5.07 -5.05 -4.91
N PHE A 76 -6.07 -4.54 -4.19
CA PHE A 76 -5.91 -4.14 -2.79
C PHE A 76 -7.23 -4.16 -2.02
N GLU A 77 -7.12 -4.33 -0.71
CA GLU A 77 -8.23 -4.21 0.22
C GLU A 77 -7.94 -3.11 1.25
N VAL A 78 -8.98 -2.32 1.54
CA VAL A 78 -8.93 -1.23 2.52
C VAL A 78 -9.82 -1.59 3.69
N TYR A 79 -9.25 -1.72 4.88
CA TYR A 79 -9.99 -2.05 6.09
C TYR A 79 -10.27 -0.77 6.87
N PRO A 80 -11.54 -0.39 7.08
CA PRO A 80 -11.88 0.81 7.83
C PRO A 80 -11.55 0.64 9.32
N LYS A 81 -11.21 1.75 9.97
CA LYS A 81 -11.15 1.86 11.43
C LYS A 81 -12.57 2.11 11.91
N GLU A 82 -13.19 1.14 12.58
CA GLU A 82 -14.50 1.32 13.18
C GLU A 82 -14.45 2.50 14.18
N GLY A 83 -15.27 3.52 13.90
CA GLY A 83 -15.41 4.71 14.73
C GLY A 83 -16.83 4.81 15.25
N ARG A 84 -16.99 5.12 16.55
CA ARG A 84 -18.29 5.45 17.15
C ARG A 84 -18.96 6.59 16.37
N ARG A 85 -20.06 6.28 15.67
CA ARG A 85 -21.14 7.08 15.03
C ARG A 85 -20.90 8.49 14.44
N ASN A 86 -19.88 9.26 14.83
CA ASN A 86 -19.67 10.68 14.47
C ASN A 86 -18.24 11.05 14.02
N LYS A 87 -17.29 10.11 13.90
CA LYS A 87 -15.93 10.42 13.41
C LYS A 87 -15.73 9.92 11.97
N LYS A 88 -15.14 10.80 11.13
CA LYS A 88 -14.79 10.58 9.71
C LYS A 88 -14.25 9.17 9.48
N TYR A 89 -14.69 8.52 8.39
CA TYR A 89 -14.18 7.23 7.91
C TYR A 89 -12.64 7.31 7.81
N ARG A 90 -11.94 6.50 8.60
CA ARG A 90 -10.47 6.38 8.59
C ARG A 90 -10.09 4.97 8.17
N ILE A 91 -8.98 4.84 7.47
CA ILE A 91 -8.47 3.53 7.03
C ILE A 91 -7.58 2.99 8.15
N ASN A 92 -7.87 1.80 8.66
CA ASN A 92 -7.03 1.16 9.67
C ASN A 92 -5.84 0.44 9.05
N SER A 93 -6.08 -0.29 7.96
CA SER A 93 -5.04 -1.00 7.24
C SER A 93 -5.35 -1.08 5.75
N ILE A 94 -4.31 -1.23 4.97
CA ILE A 94 -4.38 -1.54 3.55
C ILE A 94 -3.60 -2.83 3.29
N GLU A 95 -4.22 -3.77 2.58
CA GLU A 95 -3.57 -4.99 2.12
C GLU A 95 -3.42 -4.91 0.59
N LEU A 96 -2.21 -5.12 0.09
CA LEU A 96 -1.89 -5.13 -1.32
C LEU A 96 -1.74 -6.57 -1.79
N MET A 97 -2.37 -6.90 -2.91
CA MET A 97 -2.18 -8.18 -3.59
C MET A 97 -1.18 -8.02 -4.71
N ILE A 98 -0.15 -8.85 -4.69
CA ILE A 98 1.02 -8.75 -5.54
C ILE A 98 1.15 -10.06 -6.32
N LEU A 99 1.37 -10.00 -7.63
CA LEU A 99 1.69 -11.21 -8.40
C LEU A 99 3.01 -11.81 -7.92
N SER A 100 2.95 -13.01 -7.35
CA SER A 100 4.16 -13.68 -6.88
C SER A 100 4.99 -14.19 -8.06
N PRO A 101 6.28 -13.84 -8.16
CA PRO A 101 7.11 -14.23 -9.30
C PRO A 101 7.49 -15.73 -9.28
N TYR A 102 7.26 -16.44 -8.19
CA TYR A 102 7.73 -17.81 -7.98
C TYR A 102 6.61 -18.88 -8.00
N VAL A 103 5.37 -18.48 -8.25
CA VAL A 103 4.23 -19.42 -8.17
C VAL A 103 4.06 -20.16 -9.48
N ASN A 104 4.11 -21.49 -9.38
CA ASN A 104 3.79 -22.37 -10.51
C ASN A 104 2.28 -22.28 -10.79
N PRO A 105 1.84 -21.87 -11.99
CA PRO A 105 0.43 -21.66 -12.32
C PRO A 105 -0.45 -22.92 -12.19
N ARG A 106 0.15 -24.10 -11.97
CA ARG A 106 -0.56 -25.36 -11.68
C ARG A 106 -1.09 -25.46 -10.24
N ASN A 107 -0.56 -24.71 -9.29
CA ASN A 107 -1.05 -24.64 -7.92
C ASN A 107 -1.81 -23.30 -7.71
N GLN A 108 -3.07 -23.26 -8.13
CA GLN A 108 -3.89 -22.04 -8.17
C GLN A 108 -4.17 -21.37 -6.82
N LYS A 109 -3.88 -22.02 -5.68
CA LYS A 109 -4.29 -21.51 -4.37
C LYS A 109 -3.54 -20.26 -3.91
N ASP A 110 -2.28 -20.08 -4.32
CA ASP A 110 -1.42 -19.01 -3.78
C ASP A 110 -0.70 -18.24 -4.90
N ILE A 111 -1.42 -17.74 -5.91
CA ILE A 111 -0.81 -16.97 -7.04
C ILE A 111 -0.36 -15.56 -6.61
N TYR A 112 -0.85 -15.09 -5.46
CA TYR A 112 -0.64 -13.72 -5.01
C TYR A 112 0.03 -13.69 -3.64
N ASP A 113 1.11 -12.92 -3.54
CA ASP A 113 1.67 -12.50 -2.26
C ASP A 113 0.82 -11.34 -1.71
N ARG A 114 0.63 -11.31 -0.40
CA ARG A 114 -0.13 -10.24 0.27
C ARG A 114 0.80 -9.42 1.16
N VAL A 115 0.73 -8.11 1.02
CA VAL A 115 1.48 -7.18 1.86
C VAL A 115 0.50 -6.28 2.59
N LYS A 116 0.46 -6.41 3.92
CA LYS A 116 -0.40 -5.59 4.77
C LYS A 116 0.36 -4.44 5.42
N PHE A 117 -0.20 -3.25 5.33
CA PHE A 117 0.21 -2.07 6.08
C PHE A 117 -0.89 -1.64 7.03
N GLU A 118 -0.56 -1.55 8.31
CA GLU A 118 -1.38 -0.92 9.32
C GLU A 118 -1.02 0.56 9.42
N ILE A 119 -2.03 1.39 9.64
CA ILE A 119 -1.89 2.85 9.66
C ILE A 119 -2.01 3.33 11.11
N ILE A 120 -0.92 3.91 11.61
CA ILE A 120 -0.85 4.47 12.95
C ILE A 120 -1.03 5.98 12.84
N TYR A 121 -2.14 6.46 13.40
CA TYR A 121 -2.50 7.88 13.48
C TYR A 121 -1.89 8.51 14.72
N ASN A 122 -1.33 9.71 14.59
CA ASN A 122 -0.74 10.48 15.70
C ASN A 122 -1.78 11.34 16.45
N ASP A 123 -3.02 10.84 16.60
CA ASP A 123 -4.11 11.60 17.24
C ASP A 123 -3.86 11.89 18.73
#